data_AF-A0A965VQ66-F1
#
_entry.id   AF-A0A965VQ66-F1
#
_cell.length_a   1.000
_cell.length_b   1.000
_cell.length_c   1.000
_cell.angle_alpha   90.00
_cell.angle_beta   90.00
_cell.angle_gamma   90.00
#
_symmetry.space_group_name_H-M   'P 1'
#
loop_
_entity.id
_entity.type
_entity.pdbx_description
1 polymer ?
#
loop_
_entity_poly.entity_id
_entity_poly.type
_entity_poly.pdbx_seq_one_letter_code
_entity_poly.pdbx_strand_id
1 'polypeptide(L)'
;MIFNLAWETDVQSKQVYAYPKDDYTVRYKANATGVGTLTSFTGFFKDTDLYDLNTRQIEDAEFQILDGYKSSQVLAYATDDDTTNKEEERRGVNIYSGGYNFPTDRFENGIEFIYTKFFAKAIHINDVAITSGGTYGAQMPLVFGDDYNTVTDAEPNYSLAPRLLYYAGRRNGYDGYVRLYDETSSASSAFDFPAAFMVNYNDPSGVDFNLSFSDEVTNYSNVMQGVFKTFHLQTYKRIELGKLYTTYVKWDNSLISNLSFRRKGLIGTGKFILQELEYNPKSKRPAKTVLLYDEKPNTTDLSKVVNTITLAGASPQSGTVTGSGSGLVGASSVTVNIQLSYNPFLNSSTNVLVLPVNSGLTQVSIQSANVLVFQNGQKLLPSIQYTISGSTVTIDSNVHYEGSNYEVIINGVTKG
;
A
#
# COMPACT_ATOMS: atom_id res chain seq x y z
N MET A 1 -1.59 1.97 -12.66
CA MET A 1 -3.01 1.95 -12.25
C MET A 1 -3.11 1.16 -10.95
N ILE A 2 -3.68 1.74 -9.90
CA ILE A 2 -3.58 1.24 -8.51
C ILE A 2 -4.46 0.03 -8.18
N PHE A 3 -5.46 -0.33 -8.99
CA PHE A 3 -6.29 -1.53 -8.76
C PHE A 3 -5.74 -2.81 -9.42
N ASN A 4 -4.54 -2.73 -10.02
CA ASN A 4 -3.88 -3.79 -10.80
C ASN A 4 -4.79 -4.57 -11.77
N LEU A 5 -5.72 -3.87 -12.43
CA LEU A 5 -6.57 -4.45 -13.48
C LEU A 5 -5.90 -4.34 -14.86
N ALA A 6 -6.19 -5.31 -15.72
CA ALA A 6 -5.94 -5.25 -17.15
C ALA A 6 -7.23 -5.52 -17.93
N TRP A 7 -7.28 -4.93 -19.13
CA TRP A 7 -8.48 -4.86 -19.95
C TRP A 7 -8.13 -5.25 -21.38
N GLU A 8 -9.01 -6.03 -22.01
CA GLU A 8 -8.95 -6.30 -23.44
C GLU A 8 -10.37 -6.33 -23.97
N THR A 9 -10.54 -5.78 -25.16
CA THR A 9 -11.80 -5.82 -25.90
C THR A 9 -11.60 -6.71 -27.11
N ASP A 10 -12.37 -7.79 -27.17
CA ASP A 10 -12.45 -8.64 -28.35
C ASP A 10 -13.64 -8.19 -29.18
N VAL A 11 -13.33 -7.51 -30.28
CA VAL A 11 -14.33 -6.94 -31.19
C VAL A 11 -15.10 -8.04 -31.94
N GLN A 12 -14.48 -9.19 -32.20
CA GLN A 12 -15.13 -10.28 -32.95
C GLN A 12 -16.18 -10.97 -32.08
N SER A 13 -15.82 -11.30 -30.83
CA SER A 13 -16.76 -11.91 -29.89
C SER A 13 -17.66 -10.89 -29.17
N LYS A 14 -17.39 -9.58 -29.31
CA LYS A 14 -18.06 -8.47 -28.61
C LYS A 14 -17.96 -8.61 -27.08
N GLN A 15 -16.81 -9.08 -26.60
CA GLN A 15 -16.56 -9.28 -25.18
C GLN A 15 -15.53 -8.28 -24.65
N VAL A 16 -15.74 -7.86 -23.40
CA VAL A 16 -14.77 -7.07 -22.64
C VAL A 16 -14.26 -7.95 -21.51
N TYR A 17 -12.95 -8.13 -21.45
CA TYR A 17 -12.27 -8.85 -20.40
C TYR A 17 -11.66 -7.84 -19.44
N ALA A 18 -12.06 -7.86 -18.17
CA ALA A 18 -11.52 -7.00 -17.12
C ALA A 18 -11.20 -7.85 -15.89
N TYR A 19 -9.91 -8.09 -15.64
CA TYR A 19 -9.44 -8.99 -14.58
C TYR A 19 -8.23 -8.38 -13.86
N PRO A 20 -7.95 -8.79 -12.61
CA PRO A 20 -6.63 -8.60 -12.03
C PRO A 20 -5.56 -9.11 -12.99
N LYS A 21 -4.42 -8.40 -13.10
CA LYS A 21 -3.39 -8.72 -14.10
C LYS A 21 -2.89 -10.16 -13.98
N ASP A 22 -2.68 -10.60 -12.75
CA ASP A 22 -1.97 -11.83 -12.41
C ASP A 22 -2.88 -12.80 -11.66
N ASP A 23 -2.48 -14.06 -11.61
CA ASP A 23 -3.13 -15.06 -10.77
C ASP A 23 -3.04 -14.64 -9.31
N TYR A 24 -4.13 -14.87 -8.56
CA TYR A 24 -4.21 -14.43 -7.17
C TYR A 24 -4.94 -15.47 -6.34
N THR A 25 -4.65 -15.47 -5.05
CA THR A 25 -5.32 -16.34 -4.07
C THR A 25 -5.90 -15.46 -2.97
N VAL A 26 -7.19 -15.61 -2.71
CA VAL A 26 -7.89 -14.90 -1.64
C VAL A 26 -8.38 -15.87 -0.60
N ARG A 27 -8.32 -15.42 0.65
CA ARG A 27 -9.00 -16.04 1.78
C ARG A 27 -10.20 -15.18 2.13
N TYR A 28 -11.39 -15.78 2.23
CA TYR A 28 -12.62 -15.07 2.56
C TYR A 28 -13.68 -16.02 3.11
N LYS A 29 -14.76 -15.46 3.67
CA LYS A 29 -16.00 -16.18 3.99
C LYS A 29 -17.05 -15.87 2.93
N ALA A 30 -17.69 -16.91 2.38
CA ALA A 30 -18.69 -16.74 1.32
C ALA A 30 -20.02 -16.12 1.82
N ASN A 31 -20.29 -16.25 3.12
CA ASN A 31 -21.44 -15.68 3.81
C ASN A 31 -21.14 -15.53 5.31
N ALA A 32 -22.07 -14.90 6.03
CA ALA A 32 -21.93 -14.52 7.44
C ALA A 32 -21.58 -15.67 8.40
N THR A 33 -22.05 -16.88 8.11
CA THR A 33 -21.83 -18.08 8.91
C THR A 33 -20.90 -19.09 8.22
N GLY A 34 -20.26 -18.67 7.14
CA GLY A 34 -19.49 -19.55 6.27
C GLY A 34 -18.16 -19.98 6.88
N VAL A 35 -17.73 -21.19 6.52
CA VAL A 35 -16.37 -21.64 6.79
C VAL A 35 -15.40 -20.84 5.92
N GLY A 36 -14.24 -20.52 6.49
CA GLY A 36 -13.19 -19.86 5.74
C GLY A 36 -12.75 -20.65 4.52
N THR A 37 -12.75 -19.98 3.38
CA THR A 37 -12.39 -20.58 2.09
C THR A 37 -11.13 -19.91 1.58
N LEU A 38 -10.23 -20.70 1.01
CA LEU A 38 -9.06 -20.24 0.26
C LEU A 38 -9.27 -20.61 -1.21
N THR A 39 -9.36 -19.61 -2.08
CA THR A 39 -9.64 -19.82 -3.50
C THR A 39 -8.60 -19.11 -4.36
N SER A 40 -8.07 -19.82 -5.34
CA SER A 40 -7.19 -19.26 -6.37
C SER A 40 -7.96 -18.96 -7.64
N PHE A 41 -7.65 -17.83 -8.26
CA PHE A 41 -8.27 -17.35 -9.47
C PHE A 41 -7.21 -17.06 -10.53
N THR A 42 -7.55 -17.32 -11.79
CA THR A 42 -6.69 -16.99 -12.93
C THR A 42 -6.80 -15.50 -13.24
N GLY A 43 -5.64 -14.87 -13.44
CA GLY A 43 -5.54 -13.47 -13.83
C GLY A 43 -5.82 -13.22 -15.31
N PHE A 44 -5.60 -11.97 -15.70
CA PHE A 44 -5.69 -11.52 -17.07
C PHE A 44 -4.63 -12.19 -17.95
N PHE A 45 -3.36 -12.18 -17.51
CA PHE A 45 -2.24 -12.77 -18.23
C PHE A 45 -2.16 -14.27 -17.99
N LYS A 46 -2.43 -15.05 -19.03
CA LYS A 46 -2.53 -16.51 -18.95
C LYS A 46 -1.15 -17.16 -18.98
N ASP A 47 -0.98 -18.20 -18.18
CA ASP A 47 0.19 -19.08 -18.23
C ASP A 47 0.06 -20.26 -19.19
N THR A 48 -1.10 -20.38 -19.83
CA THR A 48 -1.46 -21.40 -20.82
C THR A 48 -1.68 -20.76 -22.19
N ASP A 49 -1.63 -21.57 -23.26
CA ASP A 49 -1.86 -21.10 -24.63
C ASP A 49 -0.92 -19.93 -25.00
N LEU A 50 0.39 -20.17 -24.90
CA LEU A 50 1.43 -19.16 -25.14
C LEU A 50 1.64 -18.94 -26.64
N TYR A 51 2.17 -17.78 -27.02
CA TYR A 51 2.74 -17.59 -28.36
C TYR A 51 4.18 -18.09 -28.36
N ASP A 52 4.46 -19.17 -29.07
CA ASP A 52 5.86 -19.53 -29.34
C ASP A 52 6.47 -18.52 -30.30
N LEU A 53 7.41 -17.72 -29.80
CA LEU A 53 8.11 -16.71 -30.57
C LEU A 53 9.43 -17.24 -31.14
N ASN A 54 9.95 -18.37 -30.63
CA ASN A 54 11.21 -18.96 -31.11
C ASN A 54 11.11 -19.49 -32.53
N THR A 55 9.91 -19.93 -32.93
CA THR A 55 9.63 -20.42 -34.29
C THR A 55 9.43 -19.27 -35.28
N ARG A 56 9.49 -18.03 -34.81
CA ARG A 56 9.26 -16.83 -35.60
C ARG A 56 10.61 -16.20 -35.90
N GLN A 57 10.75 -15.65 -37.10
CA GLN A 57 11.94 -14.89 -37.46
C GLN A 57 12.00 -13.66 -36.54
N ILE A 58 12.84 -13.74 -35.51
CA ILE A 58 13.16 -12.68 -34.57
C ILE A 58 14.37 -11.94 -35.15
N GLU A 59 14.17 -10.68 -35.50
CA GLU A 59 15.20 -9.77 -35.99
C GLU A 59 15.40 -8.64 -34.97
N ASP A 60 16.63 -8.13 -34.88
CA ASP A 60 17.04 -6.94 -34.12
C ASP A 60 16.41 -6.84 -32.73
N ALA A 61 17.07 -7.43 -31.72
CA ALA A 61 16.63 -7.37 -30.34
C ALA A 61 17.36 -6.26 -29.57
N GLU A 62 16.61 -5.29 -29.09
CA GLU A 62 17.05 -4.29 -28.13
C GLU A 62 16.56 -4.68 -26.74
N PHE A 63 17.42 -4.53 -25.75
CA PHE A 63 17.14 -4.82 -24.36
C PHE A 63 17.27 -3.55 -23.53
N GLN A 64 16.22 -3.23 -22.78
CA GLN A 64 16.18 -2.12 -21.85
C GLN A 64 15.90 -2.65 -20.45
N ILE A 65 16.60 -2.09 -19.46
CA ILE A 65 16.24 -2.26 -18.06
C ILE A 65 15.49 -1.02 -17.58
N LEU A 66 14.33 -1.22 -16.96
CA LEU A 66 13.55 -0.15 -16.33
C LEU A 66 14.19 0.26 -15.00
N ASP A 67 14.54 1.53 -14.87
CA ASP A 67 15.22 2.14 -13.73
C ASP A 67 14.55 3.42 -13.20
N GLY A 68 13.58 3.99 -13.93
CA GLY A 68 12.90 5.25 -13.60
C GLY A 68 11.93 5.21 -12.40
N TYR A 69 12.16 4.34 -11.41
CA TYR A 69 11.35 4.23 -10.20
C TYR A 69 12.19 4.55 -8.95
N LYS A 70 11.52 4.93 -7.86
CA LYS A 70 12.17 5.07 -6.55
C LYS A 70 12.47 3.70 -5.94
N SER A 71 13.45 3.64 -5.05
CA SER A 71 13.89 2.43 -4.34
C SER A 71 12.81 1.83 -3.45
N SER A 72 11.80 2.61 -3.07
CA SER A 72 10.59 2.11 -2.40
C SER A 72 9.35 2.70 -3.06
N GLN A 73 8.33 1.88 -3.26
CA GLN A 73 7.03 2.31 -3.74
C GLN A 73 5.93 1.82 -2.82
N VAL A 74 5.04 2.73 -2.44
CA VAL A 74 3.97 2.47 -1.48
C VAL A 74 2.63 2.82 -2.11
N LEU A 75 1.72 1.86 -2.12
CA LEU A 75 0.33 2.06 -2.48
C LEU A 75 -0.45 2.48 -1.24
N ALA A 76 -1.27 3.52 -1.38
CA ALA A 76 -2.02 4.08 -0.28
C ALA A 76 -3.46 4.41 -0.71
N TYR A 77 -4.37 4.32 0.24
CA TYR A 77 -5.69 4.89 0.08
C TYR A 77 -5.63 6.40 0.30
N ALA A 78 -6.49 7.16 -0.39
CA ALA A 78 -6.68 8.57 -0.08
C ALA A 78 -7.20 8.75 1.36
N THR A 79 -6.87 9.90 1.94
CA THR A 79 -7.44 10.39 3.21
C THR A 79 -8.18 11.69 2.92
N ASP A 80 -9.44 11.77 3.35
CA ASP A 80 -10.36 12.86 3.02
C ASP A 80 -11.28 13.24 4.18
N ASP A 81 -11.12 12.60 5.35
CA ASP A 81 -11.85 12.91 6.57
C ASP A 81 -10.90 13.29 7.72
N ASP A 82 -11.34 14.20 8.57
CA ASP A 82 -10.52 14.78 9.63
C ASP A 82 -10.16 13.77 10.71
N THR A 83 -11.06 12.85 11.04
CA THR A 83 -10.77 11.77 11.99
C THR A 83 -9.57 10.95 11.51
N THR A 84 -9.62 10.45 10.28
CA THR A 84 -8.54 9.64 9.70
C THR A 84 -7.25 10.45 9.57
N ASN A 85 -7.32 11.71 9.12
CA ASN A 85 -6.14 12.59 9.05
C ASN A 85 -5.49 12.73 10.43
N LYS A 86 -6.26 12.99 11.49
CA LYS A 86 -5.74 13.11 12.86
C LYS A 86 -5.20 11.81 13.40
N GLU A 87 -5.82 10.69 13.07
CA GLU A 87 -5.35 9.36 13.45
C GLU A 87 -4.03 9.00 12.75
N GLU A 88 -3.85 9.39 11.49
CA GLU A 88 -2.59 9.28 10.77
C GLU A 88 -1.52 10.23 11.33
N GLU A 89 -1.86 11.48 11.65
CA GLU A 89 -0.96 12.44 12.31
C GLU A 89 -0.49 11.91 13.68
N ARG A 90 -1.39 11.40 14.51
CA ARG A 90 -1.10 10.83 15.84
C ARG A 90 -0.14 9.63 15.76
N ARG A 91 -0.29 8.80 14.72
CA ARG A 91 0.55 7.61 14.47
C ARG A 91 1.75 7.90 13.56
N GLY A 92 1.81 9.11 13.00
CA GLY A 92 2.61 9.54 11.84
C GLY A 92 2.95 8.44 10.84
N VAL A 93 1.92 7.70 10.44
CA VAL A 93 2.00 6.70 9.38
C VAL A 93 0.73 6.75 8.56
N ASN A 94 0.86 6.56 7.24
CA ASN A 94 -0.29 6.41 6.37
C ASN A 94 -0.92 5.03 6.58
N ILE A 95 -2.05 4.97 7.27
CA ILE A 95 -2.69 3.70 7.63
C ILE A 95 -3.16 2.97 6.37
N TYR A 96 -3.17 1.64 6.43
CA TYR A 96 -3.54 0.75 5.34
C TYR A 96 -2.72 0.87 4.04
N SER A 97 -1.54 1.50 4.11
CA SER A 97 -0.61 1.61 2.98
C SER A 97 0.31 0.41 2.92
N GLY A 98 0.64 -0.08 1.73
CA GLY A 98 1.47 -1.26 1.54
C GLY A 98 2.28 -1.16 0.25
N GLY A 99 3.48 -1.71 0.24
CA GLY A 99 4.46 -1.40 -0.79
C GLY A 99 5.53 -2.45 -1.00
N TYR A 100 6.59 -2.04 -1.69
CA TYR A 100 7.72 -2.88 -2.04
C TYR A 100 9.02 -2.09 -2.02
N ASN A 101 10.04 -2.67 -1.39
CA ASN A 101 11.41 -2.18 -1.43
C ASN A 101 12.17 -2.87 -2.55
N PHE A 102 12.57 -2.10 -3.54
CA PHE A 102 13.45 -2.56 -4.60
C PHE A 102 14.91 -2.61 -4.14
N PRO A 103 15.78 -3.37 -4.84
CA PRO A 103 17.22 -3.30 -4.66
C PRO A 103 17.76 -1.85 -4.79
N THR A 104 18.67 -1.46 -3.91
CA THR A 104 19.17 -0.07 -3.82
C THR A 104 20.22 0.30 -4.86
N ASP A 105 20.67 -0.64 -5.66
CA ASP A 105 21.75 -0.48 -6.64
C ASP A 105 21.28 0.12 -7.97
N ARG A 106 20.02 -0.12 -8.35
CA ARG A 106 19.46 0.32 -9.64
C ARG A 106 18.51 1.50 -9.55
N PHE A 107 17.75 1.58 -8.47
CA PHE A 107 16.65 2.53 -8.35
C PHE A 107 17.06 3.78 -7.57
N GLU A 108 16.51 4.92 -7.96
CA GLU A 108 16.79 6.18 -7.27
C GLU A 108 16.34 6.10 -5.81
N ASN A 109 17.21 6.47 -4.87
CA ASN A 109 16.88 6.35 -3.46
C ASN A 109 15.68 7.24 -3.09
N GLY A 110 14.66 6.66 -2.43
CA GLY A 110 13.51 7.40 -1.94
C GLY A 110 12.26 6.53 -1.81
N ILE A 111 11.19 7.15 -1.31
CA ILE A 111 9.87 6.53 -1.20
C ILE A 111 8.91 7.30 -2.11
N GLU A 112 8.23 6.58 -3.01
CA GLU A 112 7.15 7.12 -3.82
C GLU A 112 5.81 6.58 -3.33
N PHE A 113 4.92 7.49 -2.93
CA PHE A 113 3.54 7.15 -2.57
C PHE A 113 2.61 7.29 -3.79
N ILE A 114 1.80 6.27 -4.02
CA ILE A 114 0.82 6.19 -5.09
C ILE A 114 -0.56 6.02 -4.46
N TYR A 115 -1.43 7.01 -4.64
CA TYR A 115 -2.73 7.06 -3.97
C TYR A 115 -3.90 6.56 -4.85
N THR A 116 -4.91 5.98 -4.20
CA THR A 116 -6.20 5.69 -4.84
C THR A 116 -6.91 7.00 -5.16
N LYS A 117 -7.54 7.08 -6.33
CA LYS A 117 -8.23 8.31 -6.78
C LYS A 117 -9.73 8.32 -6.47
N PHE A 118 -10.33 7.16 -6.19
CA PHE A 118 -11.78 7.00 -6.11
C PHE A 118 -12.29 6.63 -4.72
N PHE A 119 -11.57 5.75 -4.02
CA PHE A 119 -11.93 5.35 -2.67
C PHE A 119 -10.96 5.98 -1.68
N ALA A 120 -11.50 6.49 -0.59
CA ALA A 120 -10.72 6.83 0.58
C ALA A 120 -10.84 5.70 1.62
N LYS A 121 -9.89 5.68 2.54
CA LYS A 121 -9.86 4.68 3.61
C LYS A 121 -10.96 4.93 4.65
N ALA A 122 -11.30 3.88 5.38
CA ALA A 122 -12.17 3.96 6.54
C ALA A 122 -11.51 3.24 7.71
N ILE A 123 -11.26 3.96 8.80
CA ILE A 123 -10.88 3.33 10.07
C ILE A 123 -12.11 2.79 10.77
N HIS A 124 -11.89 1.90 11.73
CA HIS A 124 -12.99 1.30 12.50
C HIS A 124 -12.76 1.53 13.97
N ILE A 125 -13.78 1.96 14.69
CA ILE A 125 -13.77 1.93 16.15
C ILE A 125 -14.29 0.60 16.64
N ASN A 126 -13.70 0.09 17.72
CA ASN A 126 -14.27 -1.00 18.49
C ASN A 126 -14.90 -0.41 19.75
N ASP A 127 -16.22 -0.20 19.73
CA ASP A 127 -16.92 0.49 20.81
C ASP A 127 -17.60 -0.52 21.75
N VAL A 128 -17.02 -0.65 22.95
CA VAL A 128 -17.54 -1.53 24.01
C VAL A 128 -18.68 -0.90 24.81
N ALA A 129 -18.86 0.43 24.76
CA ALA A 129 -19.85 1.15 25.55
C ALA A 129 -21.26 1.05 24.95
N ILE A 130 -21.36 1.02 23.62
CA ILE A 130 -22.64 0.85 22.91
C ILE A 130 -23.02 -0.63 22.73
N THR A 131 -22.14 -1.55 23.13
CA THR A 131 -22.32 -2.98 22.93
C THR A 131 -23.30 -3.57 23.94
N SER A 132 -24.18 -4.47 23.50
CA SER A 132 -25.01 -5.25 24.42
C SER A 132 -25.14 -6.72 24.05
N GLY A 133 -24.81 -7.63 24.97
CA GLY A 133 -25.01 -9.07 24.77
C GLY A 133 -24.14 -9.70 23.67
N GLY A 134 -23.15 -8.97 23.14
CA GLY A 134 -22.15 -9.46 22.20
C GLY A 134 -20.91 -10.00 22.92
N THR A 135 -20.11 -10.80 22.23
CA THR A 135 -18.82 -11.31 22.76
C THR A 135 -17.73 -10.22 22.69
N TYR A 136 -17.85 -9.30 21.75
CA TYR A 136 -16.87 -8.24 21.47
C TYR A 136 -17.55 -6.89 21.29
N GLY A 137 -16.79 -5.80 21.38
CA GLY A 137 -17.29 -4.46 21.11
C GLY A 137 -17.74 -4.31 19.65
N ALA A 138 -18.67 -3.39 19.41
CA ALA A 138 -19.22 -3.13 18.10
C ALA A 138 -18.15 -2.52 17.20
N GLN A 139 -17.76 -3.23 16.13
CA GLN A 139 -16.83 -2.66 15.15
C GLN A 139 -17.60 -1.82 14.13
N MET A 140 -17.41 -0.50 14.19
CA MET A 140 -18.13 0.45 13.34
C MET A 140 -17.16 1.25 12.46
N PRO A 141 -17.47 1.44 11.17
CA PRO A 141 -16.69 2.33 10.32
C PRO A 141 -16.85 3.77 10.80
N LEU A 142 -15.73 4.49 10.98
CA LEU A 142 -15.74 5.92 11.26
C LEU A 142 -15.69 6.67 9.93
N VAL A 143 -16.83 7.21 9.53
CA VAL A 143 -16.97 8.12 8.38
C VAL A 143 -17.56 9.41 8.93
N PHE A 144 -16.71 10.21 9.57
CA PHE A 144 -17.08 11.45 10.24
C PHE A 144 -16.49 12.63 9.48
N GLY A 145 -17.27 13.69 9.28
CA GLY A 145 -16.77 14.90 8.62
C GLY A 145 -15.68 15.61 9.42
N ASP A 146 -15.82 15.57 10.75
CA ASP A 146 -14.92 16.19 11.72
C ASP A 146 -14.11 15.13 12.49
N ASP A 147 -13.20 15.55 13.39
CA ASP A 147 -12.50 14.63 14.30
C ASP A 147 -13.46 14.09 15.38
N TYR A 148 -13.83 12.83 15.23
CA TYR A 148 -14.67 12.04 16.14
C TYR A 148 -14.20 12.10 17.60
N ASN A 149 -12.90 12.29 17.85
CA ASN A 149 -12.37 12.34 19.21
C ASN A 149 -12.64 13.67 19.93
N THR A 150 -13.08 14.70 19.20
CA THR A 150 -13.21 16.06 19.73
C THR A 150 -14.59 16.66 19.53
N VAL A 151 -15.38 16.14 18.58
CA VAL A 151 -16.71 16.64 18.24
C VAL A 151 -17.75 15.57 18.57
N THR A 152 -18.64 15.88 19.51
CA THR A 152 -19.68 14.94 20.00
C THR A 152 -20.86 14.79 19.06
N ASP A 153 -21.16 15.80 18.25
CA ASP A 153 -22.34 15.85 17.36
C ASP A 153 -21.94 16.47 16.01
N ALA A 154 -21.08 15.78 15.26
CA ALA A 154 -20.63 16.25 13.95
C ALA A 154 -21.78 16.21 12.93
N GLU A 155 -21.89 17.26 12.13
CA GLU A 155 -22.87 17.31 11.04
C GLU A 155 -22.48 16.31 9.92
N PRO A 156 -23.46 15.68 9.24
CA PRO A 156 -23.17 14.79 8.14
C PRO A 156 -22.40 15.49 7.02
N ASN A 157 -21.25 14.94 6.64
CA ASN A 157 -20.46 15.44 5.52
C ASN A 157 -20.67 14.57 4.26
N TYR A 158 -21.48 15.06 3.32
CA TYR A 158 -21.78 14.38 2.06
C TYR A 158 -20.74 14.61 0.94
N SER A 159 -19.70 15.40 1.20
CA SER A 159 -18.59 15.64 0.26
C SER A 159 -17.45 14.63 0.38
N LEU A 160 -17.51 13.74 1.37
CA LEU A 160 -16.54 12.67 1.56
C LEU A 160 -16.57 11.71 0.36
N ALA A 161 -15.39 11.24 -0.03
CA ALA A 161 -15.19 10.26 -1.07
C ALA A 161 -15.83 8.91 -0.70
N PRO A 162 -16.23 8.10 -1.69
CA PRO A 162 -16.75 6.76 -1.45
C PRO A 162 -15.80 5.89 -0.59
N ARG A 163 -16.37 5.10 0.32
CA ARG A 163 -15.65 4.10 1.12
C ARG A 163 -15.82 2.71 0.51
N LEU A 164 -14.78 1.90 0.56
CA LEU A 164 -14.81 0.49 0.16
C LEU A 164 -14.80 -0.39 1.42
N LEU A 165 -15.87 -1.16 1.63
CA LEU A 165 -16.01 -2.06 2.77
C LEU A 165 -16.30 -3.49 2.28
N TYR A 166 -15.71 -4.47 2.95
CA TYR A 166 -16.04 -5.89 2.79
C TYR A 166 -17.28 -6.19 3.62
N TYR A 167 -18.33 -6.64 2.95
CA TYR A 167 -19.59 -7.04 3.59
C TYR A 167 -19.52 -8.51 4.02
N ALA A 168 -19.36 -8.74 5.32
CA ALA A 168 -19.38 -10.09 5.90
C ALA A 168 -20.80 -10.57 6.21
N GLY A 169 -21.80 -9.69 6.17
CA GLY A 169 -23.19 -10.00 6.50
C GLY A 169 -23.49 -9.94 8.00
N ARG A 170 -24.67 -10.43 8.41
CA ARG A 170 -25.12 -10.43 9.81
C ARG A 170 -24.61 -11.66 10.54
N ARG A 171 -23.78 -11.46 11.55
CA ARG A 171 -23.00 -12.54 12.19
C ARG A 171 -23.45 -12.82 13.62
N ASN A 172 -24.74 -12.67 13.93
CA ASN A 172 -25.29 -13.00 15.24
C ASN A 172 -24.44 -12.42 16.40
N GLY A 173 -24.00 -11.17 16.26
CA GLY A 173 -23.22 -10.47 17.28
C GLY A 173 -21.74 -10.84 17.40
N TYR A 174 -21.16 -11.60 16.46
CA TYR A 174 -19.70 -11.80 16.41
C TYR A 174 -18.91 -10.49 16.26
N ASP A 175 -19.53 -9.43 15.75
CA ASP A 175 -18.93 -8.09 15.64
C ASP A 175 -19.56 -7.07 16.59
N GLY A 176 -20.17 -7.57 17.65
CA GLY A 176 -20.95 -6.78 18.60
C GLY A 176 -22.39 -6.57 18.14
N TYR A 177 -23.21 -6.10 19.09
CA TYR A 177 -24.57 -5.63 18.85
C TYR A 177 -24.65 -4.19 19.28
N VAL A 178 -25.46 -3.39 18.58
CA VAL A 178 -25.72 -2.00 19.00
C VAL A 178 -27.11 -1.93 19.63
N ARG A 179 -27.26 -1.14 20.70
CA ARG A 179 -28.58 -0.73 21.18
C ARG A 179 -28.95 0.60 20.57
N LEU A 180 -30.01 0.58 19.77
CA LEU A 180 -30.61 1.81 19.27
C LEU A 180 -31.71 2.22 20.25
N TYR A 181 -31.66 3.47 20.71
CA TYR A 181 -32.76 4.02 21.47
C TYR A 181 -33.97 4.23 20.55
N ASP A 182 -35.10 3.66 20.93
CA ASP A 182 -36.41 4.04 20.42
C ASP A 182 -37.37 4.21 21.61
N GLU A 183 -38.39 5.07 21.46
CA GLU A 183 -39.32 5.43 22.54
C GLU A 183 -40.14 4.24 23.07
N THR A 184 -40.28 3.18 22.27
CA THR A 184 -41.07 1.99 22.61
C THR A 184 -40.23 0.95 23.37
N SER A 185 -38.96 0.78 23.00
CA SER A 185 -38.07 -0.22 23.57
C SER A 185 -37.11 0.35 24.62
N SER A 186 -36.95 1.68 24.72
CA SER A 186 -36.00 2.33 25.64
C SER A 186 -34.58 1.72 25.58
N ALA A 187 -34.10 1.42 24.37
CA ALA A 187 -32.79 0.77 24.14
C ALA A 187 -32.64 -0.63 24.79
N SER A 188 -33.74 -1.34 25.08
CA SER A 188 -33.69 -2.69 25.66
C SER A 188 -33.39 -3.80 24.63
N SER A 189 -33.60 -3.53 23.34
CA SER A 189 -33.41 -4.50 22.25
C SER A 189 -32.01 -4.38 21.64
N ALA A 190 -31.29 -5.50 21.58
CA ALA A 190 -30.02 -5.60 20.86
C ALA A 190 -30.26 -5.71 19.36
N PHE A 191 -29.58 -4.89 18.56
CA PHE A 191 -29.66 -4.90 17.10
C PHE A 191 -28.42 -5.56 16.48
N ASP A 192 -28.64 -6.64 15.72
CA ASP A 192 -27.62 -7.30 14.88
C ASP A 192 -27.47 -6.54 13.57
N PHE A 193 -26.49 -5.65 13.52
CA PHE A 193 -26.18 -4.90 12.31
C PHE A 193 -25.35 -5.77 11.35
N PRO A 194 -25.51 -5.61 10.03
CA PRO A 194 -24.62 -6.25 9.08
C PRO A 194 -23.19 -5.76 9.25
N ALA A 195 -22.25 -6.68 9.38
CA ALA A 195 -20.84 -6.35 9.53
C ALA A 195 -20.23 -5.96 8.19
N ALA A 196 -19.77 -4.71 8.10
CA ALA A 196 -19.07 -4.18 6.96
C ALA A 196 -17.84 -3.39 7.41
N PHE A 197 -16.67 -3.74 6.89
CA PHE A 197 -15.41 -3.13 7.32
C PHE A 197 -14.35 -3.16 6.23
N MET A 198 -13.37 -2.28 6.33
CA MET A 198 -12.16 -2.34 5.50
C MET A 198 -11.23 -3.47 5.98
N VAL A 199 -11.12 -3.64 7.30
CA VAL A 199 -10.34 -4.69 7.97
C VAL A 199 -11.13 -5.15 9.18
N ASN A 200 -11.36 -6.46 9.35
CA ASN A 200 -12.02 -6.96 10.57
C ASN A 200 -11.00 -7.21 11.67
N TYR A 201 -10.90 -6.31 12.63
CA TYR A 201 -10.04 -6.54 13.78
C TYR A 201 -10.68 -7.52 14.78
N ASN A 202 -12.00 -7.73 14.70
CA ASN A 202 -12.75 -8.66 15.53
C ASN A 202 -12.86 -10.08 14.94
N ASP A 203 -12.21 -10.42 13.81
CA ASP A 203 -12.25 -11.79 13.27
C ASP A 203 -11.30 -12.75 14.04
N PRO A 204 -11.81 -13.69 14.87
CA PRO A 204 -10.95 -14.63 15.59
C PRO A 204 -10.29 -15.66 14.68
N SER A 205 -10.69 -15.74 13.41
CA SER A 205 -10.12 -16.68 12.43
C SER A 205 -9.07 -16.04 11.51
N GLY A 206 -9.05 -14.71 11.37
CA GLY A 206 -8.22 -14.00 10.40
C GLY A 206 -8.45 -14.44 8.94
N VAL A 207 -9.68 -14.81 8.63
CA VAL A 207 -10.12 -15.32 7.32
C VAL A 207 -10.85 -14.25 6.52
N ASP A 208 -11.48 -13.29 7.18
CA ASP A 208 -12.18 -12.20 6.51
C ASP A 208 -11.24 -11.46 5.54
N PHE A 209 -11.81 -10.92 4.48
CA PHE A 209 -11.00 -10.27 3.46
C PHE A 209 -10.45 -8.94 3.99
N ASN A 210 -9.15 -8.73 3.85
CA ASN A 210 -8.47 -7.49 4.25
C ASN A 210 -8.30 -6.59 3.03
N LEU A 211 -8.97 -5.44 3.05
CA LEU A 211 -8.91 -4.44 1.99
C LEU A 211 -7.73 -3.47 2.14
N SER A 212 -6.98 -3.50 3.23
CA SER A 212 -5.72 -2.75 3.37
C SER A 212 -4.71 -3.17 2.32
N PHE A 213 -3.88 -2.25 1.81
CA PHE A 213 -2.71 -2.64 1.02
C PHE A 213 -1.73 -3.45 1.88
N SER A 214 -1.70 -3.23 3.18
CA SER A 214 -0.88 -3.98 4.13
C SER A 214 -1.52 -5.24 4.66
N ASP A 215 -0.67 -6.17 5.07
CA ASP A 215 -1.08 -7.20 6.01
C ASP A 215 -1.44 -6.56 7.36
N GLU A 216 -2.56 -6.96 7.93
CA GLU A 216 -3.06 -6.46 9.21
C GLU A 216 -3.18 -7.63 10.20
N VAL A 217 -3.01 -7.35 11.49
CA VAL A 217 -3.15 -8.35 12.55
C VAL A 217 -4.48 -8.12 13.25
N THR A 218 -5.28 -9.16 13.42
CA THR A 218 -6.53 -9.09 14.20
C THR A 218 -6.24 -8.92 15.69
N ASN A 219 -7.25 -8.57 16.49
CA ASN A 219 -7.16 -8.55 17.95
C ASN A 219 -6.84 -9.94 18.57
N TYR A 220 -6.88 -11.02 17.77
CA TYR A 220 -6.56 -12.39 18.15
C TYR A 220 -5.23 -12.87 17.59
N SER A 221 -4.39 -11.96 17.10
CA SER A 221 -3.05 -12.25 16.60
C SER A 221 -3.00 -13.01 15.27
N ASN A 222 -4.14 -13.19 14.59
CA ASN A 222 -4.15 -13.74 13.24
C ASN A 222 -3.74 -12.67 12.22
N VAL A 223 -2.92 -13.04 11.25
CA VAL A 223 -2.50 -12.17 10.13
C VAL A 223 -3.49 -12.29 8.98
N MET A 224 -4.06 -11.17 8.57
CA MET A 224 -4.91 -11.04 7.40
C MET A 224 -4.09 -10.47 6.23
N GLN A 225 -3.99 -11.21 5.14
CA GLN A 225 -3.19 -10.80 3.98
C GLN A 225 -3.79 -9.59 3.27
N GLY A 226 -2.98 -8.55 3.04
CA GLY A 226 -3.38 -7.33 2.35
C GLY A 226 -3.52 -7.47 0.84
N VAL A 227 -4.15 -6.48 0.21
CA VAL A 227 -4.36 -6.45 -1.24
C VAL A 227 -3.05 -6.25 -2.02
N PHE A 228 -1.98 -5.72 -1.41
CA PHE A 228 -0.67 -5.62 -2.07
C PHE A 228 -0.11 -7.01 -2.39
N LYS A 229 0.00 -7.89 -1.39
CA LYS A 229 0.50 -9.26 -1.61
C LYS A 229 -0.41 -10.05 -2.54
N THR A 230 -1.72 -9.84 -2.41
CA THR A 230 -2.74 -10.56 -3.18
C THR A 230 -2.72 -10.19 -4.65
N PHE A 231 -2.64 -8.90 -4.98
CA PHE A 231 -2.84 -8.44 -6.35
C PHE A 231 -1.63 -7.76 -6.97
N HIS A 232 -0.69 -7.21 -6.20
CA HIS A 232 0.38 -6.35 -6.73
C HIS A 232 1.76 -6.99 -6.78
N LEU A 233 2.03 -7.97 -5.92
CA LEU A 233 3.38 -8.51 -5.72
C LEU A 233 4.08 -8.93 -7.02
N GLN A 234 3.38 -9.61 -7.93
CA GLN A 234 3.96 -10.01 -9.22
C GLN A 234 4.24 -8.83 -10.14
N THR A 235 3.38 -7.80 -10.17
CA THR A 235 3.68 -6.56 -10.90
C THR A 235 4.96 -5.91 -10.39
N TYR A 236 5.15 -5.86 -9.08
CA TYR A 236 6.36 -5.29 -8.48
C TYR A 236 7.59 -6.17 -8.73
N LYS A 237 7.43 -7.49 -8.77
CA LYS A 237 8.51 -8.39 -9.20
C LYS A 237 8.95 -8.13 -10.64
N ARG A 238 7.99 -7.87 -11.55
CA ARG A 238 8.30 -7.49 -12.93
C ARG A 238 9.02 -6.15 -13.01
N ILE A 239 8.64 -5.16 -12.19
CA ILE A 239 9.34 -3.87 -12.11
C ILE A 239 10.76 -4.09 -11.57
N GLU A 240 10.94 -4.89 -10.51
CA GLU A 240 12.26 -5.21 -9.94
C GLU A 240 13.21 -5.81 -10.99
N LEU A 241 12.73 -6.71 -11.85
CA LEU A 241 13.58 -7.20 -12.93
C LEU A 241 13.71 -6.17 -14.05
N GLY A 242 12.63 -5.47 -14.38
CA GLY A 242 12.62 -4.35 -15.31
C GLY A 242 13.03 -4.72 -16.74
N LYS A 243 12.98 -6.00 -17.12
CA LYS A 243 13.53 -6.49 -18.39
C LYS A 243 12.53 -6.29 -19.53
N LEU A 244 12.73 -5.25 -20.33
CA LEU A 244 11.95 -4.93 -21.51
C LEU A 244 12.73 -5.28 -22.78
N TYR A 245 12.10 -5.98 -23.70
CA TYR A 245 12.69 -6.41 -24.97
C TYR A 245 11.89 -5.80 -26.12
N THR A 246 12.56 -5.06 -26.99
CA THR A 246 11.99 -4.60 -28.25
C THR A 246 12.62 -5.42 -29.35
N THR A 247 11.79 -6.11 -30.15
CA THR A 247 12.28 -6.93 -31.25
C THR A 247 11.31 -6.94 -32.42
N TYR A 248 11.75 -7.40 -33.58
CA TYR A 248 10.91 -7.51 -34.76
C TYR A 248 10.55 -8.97 -34.99
N VAL A 249 9.25 -9.27 -34.88
CA VAL A 249 8.73 -10.64 -34.98
C VAL A 249 7.80 -10.74 -36.18
N LYS A 250 7.90 -11.82 -36.95
CA LYS A 250 6.93 -12.09 -38.01
C LYS A 250 5.58 -12.51 -37.41
N TRP A 251 4.54 -11.75 -37.72
CA TRP A 251 3.15 -12.06 -37.38
C TRP A 251 2.32 -12.26 -38.65
N ASP A 252 1.66 -13.41 -38.76
CA ASP A 252 0.77 -13.70 -39.88
C ASP A 252 -0.65 -13.18 -39.62
N ASN A 253 -1.40 -12.88 -40.68
CA ASN A 253 -2.75 -12.31 -40.60
C ASN A 253 -3.71 -13.13 -39.71
N SER A 254 -3.60 -14.46 -39.75
CA SER A 254 -4.44 -15.36 -38.93
C SER A 254 -4.10 -15.28 -37.43
N LEU A 255 -2.85 -14.97 -37.08
CA LEU A 255 -2.45 -14.76 -35.69
C LEU A 255 -2.89 -13.38 -35.21
N ILE A 256 -2.76 -12.36 -36.07
CA ILE A 256 -3.24 -11.00 -35.77
C ILE A 256 -4.76 -11.00 -35.56
N SER A 257 -5.52 -11.73 -36.38
CA SER A 257 -6.98 -11.81 -36.22
C SER A 257 -7.42 -12.48 -34.93
N ASN A 258 -6.55 -13.27 -34.29
CA ASN A 258 -6.78 -13.97 -33.02
C ASN A 258 -5.82 -13.47 -31.93
N LEU A 259 -5.26 -12.27 -32.08
CA LEU A 259 -4.31 -11.71 -31.14
C LEU A 259 -5.01 -11.40 -29.83
N SER A 260 -4.42 -11.83 -28.72
CA SER A 260 -4.86 -11.49 -27.38
C SER A 260 -3.66 -11.09 -26.54
N PHE A 261 -3.72 -9.91 -25.91
CA PHE A 261 -2.70 -9.42 -24.99
C PHE A 261 -2.70 -10.20 -23.67
N ARG A 262 -3.74 -11.00 -23.43
CA ARG A 262 -3.80 -11.98 -22.34
C ARG A 262 -2.80 -13.12 -22.52
N ARG A 263 -2.45 -13.46 -23.77
CA ARG A 263 -1.53 -14.56 -24.07
C ARG A 263 -0.09 -14.07 -24.00
N LYS A 264 0.73 -14.74 -23.18
CA LYS A 264 2.16 -14.44 -23.06
C LYS A 264 2.93 -15.05 -24.24
N GLY A 265 4.03 -14.42 -24.64
CA GLY A 265 5.04 -14.96 -25.55
C GLY A 265 6.04 -15.85 -24.82
N LEU A 266 6.61 -16.80 -25.54
CA LEU A 266 7.67 -17.70 -25.08
C LEU A 266 8.91 -17.49 -25.96
N ILE A 267 10.04 -17.16 -25.33
CA ILE A 267 11.37 -17.11 -25.95
C ILE A 267 12.32 -17.93 -25.07
N GLY A 268 12.90 -18.99 -25.63
CA GLY A 268 13.55 -20.05 -24.86
C GLY A 268 12.60 -20.63 -23.81
N THR A 269 13.03 -20.60 -22.55
CA THR A 269 12.20 -20.96 -21.38
C THR A 269 11.51 -19.76 -20.73
N GLY A 270 11.80 -18.53 -21.17
CA GLY A 270 11.29 -17.30 -20.59
C GLY A 270 9.90 -16.95 -21.11
N LYS A 271 9.04 -16.49 -20.20
CA LYS A 271 7.70 -15.98 -20.53
C LYS A 271 7.72 -14.46 -20.59
N PHE A 272 6.99 -13.91 -21.54
CA PHE A 272 6.97 -12.47 -21.82
C PHE A 272 5.55 -11.98 -22.03
N ILE A 273 5.20 -10.85 -21.44
CA ILE A 273 3.93 -10.18 -21.66
C ILE A 273 4.10 -9.21 -22.82
N LEU A 274 3.25 -9.36 -23.84
CA LEU A 274 3.16 -8.42 -24.95
C LEU A 274 2.70 -7.06 -24.41
N GLN A 275 3.53 -6.03 -24.57
CA GLN A 275 3.22 -4.66 -24.20
C GLN A 275 2.68 -3.88 -25.40
N GLU A 276 3.29 -4.08 -26.57
CA GLU A 276 3.00 -3.32 -27.78
C GLU A 276 3.29 -4.16 -29.02
N LEU A 277 2.50 -3.93 -30.08
CA LEU A 277 2.69 -4.53 -31.40
C LEU A 277 2.36 -3.53 -32.50
N GLU A 278 3.36 -3.15 -33.29
CA GLU A 278 3.19 -2.27 -34.45
C GLU A 278 3.11 -3.10 -35.75
N TYR A 279 1.91 -3.57 -36.07
CA TYR A 279 1.67 -4.43 -37.24
C TYR A 279 1.22 -3.66 -38.48
N ASN A 280 1.82 -3.95 -39.64
CA ASN A 280 1.37 -3.43 -40.93
C ASN A 280 0.96 -4.59 -41.86
N PRO A 281 -0.35 -4.79 -42.14
CA PRO A 281 -0.85 -5.91 -42.95
C PRO A 281 -0.40 -5.86 -44.42
N LYS A 282 0.05 -4.71 -44.90
CA LYS A 282 0.55 -4.53 -46.28
C LYS A 282 2.04 -4.84 -46.39
N SER A 283 2.74 -4.92 -45.27
CA SER A 283 4.16 -5.23 -45.21
C SER A 283 4.37 -6.71 -44.94
N LYS A 284 5.33 -7.33 -45.63
CA LYS A 284 5.79 -8.69 -45.29
C LYS A 284 6.93 -8.68 -44.26
N ARG A 285 7.30 -7.50 -43.74
CA ARG A 285 8.39 -7.36 -42.78
C ARG A 285 7.92 -7.78 -41.38
N PRO A 286 8.84 -8.31 -40.55
CA PRO A 286 8.61 -8.47 -39.12
C PRO A 286 8.10 -7.17 -38.47
N ALA A 287 7.16 -7.30 -37.54
CA ALA A 287 6.53 -6.19 -36.83
C ALA A 287 7.25 -5.92 -35.51
N LYS A 288 7.44 -4.64 -35.18
CA LYS A 288 8.01 -4.24 -33.89
C LYS A 288 7.08 -4.73 -32.77
N THR A 289 7.66 -5.47 -31.85
CA THR A 289 7.00 -6.18 -30.76
C THR A 289 7.74 -5.84 -29.47
N VAL A 290 7.04 -5.24 -28.51
CA VAL A 290 7.61 -4.89 -27.20
C VAL A 290 7.12 -5.90 -26.17
N LEU A 291 8.06 -6.48 -25.43
CA LEU A 291 7.86 -7.63 -24.56
C LEU A 291 8.44 -7.35 -23.17
N LEU A 292 7.62 -7.50 -22.13
CA LEU A 292 8.07 -7.41 -20.73
C LEU A 292 8.29 -8.82 -20.19
N TYR A 293 9.47 -9.11 -19.66
CA TYR A 293 9.73 -10.39 -19.02
C TYR A 293 8.79 -10.61 -17.82
N ASP A 294 8.12 -11.75 -17.79
CA ASP A 294 7.19 -12.13 -16.73
C ASP A 294 7.87 -13.08 -15.75
N GLU A 295 8.04 -12.63 -14.52
CA GLU A 295 8.63 -13.40 -13.44
C GLU A 295 7.62 -13.51 -12.30
N LYS A 296 7.50 -14.72 -11.75
CA LYS A 296 6.66 -14.95 -10.58
C LYS A 296 7.44 -14.61 -9.30
N PRO A 297 6.78 -13.99 -8.31
CA PRO A 297 7.42 -13.75 -7.03
C PRO A 297 7.73 -15.06 -6.32
N ASN A 298 8.81 -15.06 -5.54
CA ASN A 298 9.20 -16.17 -4.67
C ASN A 298 9.18 -15.75 -3.19
N THR A 299 9.57 -16.65 -2.30
CA THR A 299 9.56 -16.40 -0.85
C THR A 299 10.47 -15.26 -0.40
N THR A 300 11.56 -14.99 -1.12
CA THR A 300 12.47 -13.85 -0.83
C THR A 300 11.86 -12.51 -1.23
N ASP A 301 10.90 -12.50 -2.16
CA ASP A 301 10.21 -11.26 -2.53
C ASP A 301 9.20 -10.83 -1.45
N LEU A 302 8.74 -11.77 -0.61
CA LEU A 302 7.85 -11.46 0.51
C LEU A 302 8.52 -10.60 1.59
N SER A 303 9.85 -10.71 1.78
CA SER A 303 10.58 -9.87 2.74
C SER A 303 10.83 -8.45 2.24
N LYS A 304 10.58 -8.18 0.95
CA LYS A 304 10.66 -6.85 0.35
C LYS A 304 9.33 -6.11 0.43
N VAL A 305 8.24 -6.81 0.79
CA VAL A 305 6.94 -6.18 1.00
C VAL A 305 7.02 -5.28 2.22
N VAL A 306 6.60 -4.04 2.00
CA VAL A 306 6.53 -3.02 3.04
C VAL A 306 5.10 -2.97 3.56
N ASN A 307 4.93 -3.22 4.85
CA ASN A 307 3.65 -2.99 5.52
C ASN A 307 3.64 -1.63 6.21
N THR A 308 2.45 -1.11 6.51
CA THR A 308 2.22 0.15 7.24
C THR A 308 3.03 0.16 8.53
N ILE A 309 3.02 -0.95 9.29
CA ILE A 309 3.79 -1.05 10.54
C ILE A 309 5.30 -0.85 10.34
N THR A 310 5.84 -1.34 9.23
CA THR A 310 7.26 -1.20 8.89
C THR A 310 7.57 0.23 8.45
N LEU A 311 6.63 0.91 7.77
CA LEU A 311 6.74 2.35 7.47
C LEU A 311 6.74 3.19 8.75
N ALA A 312 6.02 2.76 9.78
CA ALA A 312 6.06 3.37 11.11
C ALA A 312 7.35 3.03 11.90
N GLY A 313 8.33 2.35 11.29
CA GLY A 313 9.59 1.98 11.95
C GLY A 313 9.44 0.90 13.03
N ALA A 314 8.33 0.15 13.03
CA ALA A 314 8.05 -0.90 13.99
C ALA A 314 8.05 -2.30 13.33
N SER A 315 8.32 -3.32 14.14
CA SER A 315 8.21 -4.72 13.71
C SER A 315 6.77 -5.21 13.87
N PRO A 316 6.21 -5.98 12.91
CA PRO A 316 4.91 -6.62 13.09
C PRO A 316 4.95 -7.55 14.31
N GLN A 317 4.03 -7.38 15.25
CA GLN A 317 3.88 -8.23 16.44
C GLN A 317 2.40 -8.57 16.66
N SER A 318 2.17 -9.52 17.56
CA SER A 318 0.84 -9.88 18.06
C SER A 318 0.10 -8.64 18.59
N GLY A 319 -1.11 -8.37 18.09
CA GLY A 319 -1.91 -7.21 18.52
C GLY A 319 -1.58 -5.88 17.81
N THR A 320 -0.74 -5.89 16.77
CA THR A 320 -0.49 -4.70 15.95
C THR A 320 -1.70 -4.38 15.05
N VAL A 321 -2.43 -3.31 15.36
CA VAL A 321 -3.56 -2.77 14.58
C VAL A 321 -3.31 -1.31 14.22
N THR A 322 -3.14 -1.02 12.93
CA THR A 322 -2.76 0.34 12.50
C THR A 322 -3.95 1.20 12.10
N GLY A 323 -5.02 0.60 11.56
CA GLY A 323 -6.22 1.30 11.11
C GLY A 323 -7.43 1.22 12.04
N SER A 324 -7.26 0.80 13.30
CA SER A 324 -8.33 0.83 14.31
C SER A 324 -8.31 2.14 15.09
N GLY A 325 -9.48 2.76 15.30
CA GLY A 325 -9.71 3.91 16.17
C GLY A 325 -9.51 3.60 17.66
N SER A 326 -9.46 2.31 18.05
CA SER A 326 -9.05 1.90 19.39
C SER A 326 -7.52 1.81 19.57
N GLY A 327 -6.76 1.88 18.46
CA GLY A 327 -5.28 1.89 18.36
C GLY A 327 -4.54 0.61 18.76
N LEU A 328 -3.46 0.24 18.05
CA LEU A 328 -2.13 -0.05 18.64
C LEU A 328 -1.07 -0.45 17.60
N VAL A 329 -0.02 0.37 17.49
CA VAL A 329 1.16 0.13 16.64
C VAL A 329 2.29 -0.39 17.55
N GLY A 330 2.60 -1.69 17.50
CA GLY A 330 3.78 -2.29 18.17
C GLY A 330 3.58 -2.79 19.62
N ALA A 331 2.51 -3.54 19.90
CA ALA A 331 2.08 -3.93 21.25
C ALA A 331 3.15 -4.63 22.14
N SER A 332 3.96 -3.82 22.84
CA SER A 332 4.50 -3.93 24.21
C SER A 332 5.66 -2.93 24.40
N SER A 333 5.49 -1.81 25.13
CA SER A 333 6.59 -0.87 25.52
C SER A 333 7.58 -0.39 24.42
N VAL A 334 7.35 -0.72 23.14
CA VAL A 334 8.25 -0.43 22.04
C VAL A 334 7.99 0.99 21.57
N THR A 335 9.06 1.77 21.64
CA THR A 335 9.22 3.05 20.98
C THR A 335 9.01 2.91 19.47
N VAL A 336 8.00 3.58 18.93
CA VAL A 336 7.76 3.70 17.49
C VAL A 336 8.47 4.95 16.97
N ASN A 337 9.24 4.82 15.90
CA ASN A 337 9.93 5.95 15.26
C ASN A 337 9.06 6.52 14.15
N ILE A 338 8.44 7.67 14.41
CA ILE A 338 7.49 8.33 13.54
C ILE A 338 8.15 9.54 12.88
N GLN A 339 8.05 9.75 11.57
CA GLN A 339 8.52 11.02 10.99
C GLN A 339 7.61 12.19 11.45
N LEU A 340 8.09 13.01 12.39
CA LEU A 340 7.39 14.17 12.96
C LEU A 340 7.46 15.40 12.06
N SER A 341 8.59 15.64 11.40
CA SER A 341 8.71 16.80 10.50
C SER A 341 9.83 16.67 9.47
N TYR A 342 9.68 17.43 8.39
CA TYR A 342 10.67 17.59 7.32
C TYR A 342 10.93 19.09 7.10
N ASN A 343 12.19 19.52 7.19
CA ASN A 343 12.57 20.93 7.14
C ASN A 343 13.72 21.13 6.15
N PRO A 344 13.44 21.66 4.94
CA PRO A 344 14.47 22.00 3.97
C PRO A 344 15.07 23.39 4.25
N PHE A 345 16.39 23.52 4.14
CA PHE A 345 17.13 24.78 4.22
C PHE A 345 17.98 24.93 2.96
N LEU A 346 17.55 25.81 2.05
CA LEU A 346 18.21 25.99 0.77
C LEU A 346 19.24 27.11 0.83
N ASN A 347 20.34 26.93 0.09
CA ASN A 347 21.39 27.94 -0.09
C ASN A 347 21.86 28.57 1.24
N SER A 348 22.15 27.72 2.23
CA SER A 348 22.48 28.16 3.58
C SER A 348 23.88 28.79 3.61
N SER A 349 23.96 30.00 4.15
CA SER A 349 25.21 30.74 4.40
C SER A 349 25.77 30.55 5.82
N THR A 350 25.10 29.73 6.63
CA THR A 350 25.48 29.45 8.01
C THR A 350 25.46 27.95 8.27
N ASN A 351 26.33 27.51 9.17
CA ASN A 351 26.35 26.16 9.70
C ASN A 351 25.31 25.92 10.80
N VAL A 352 24.46 26.91 11.10
CA VAL A 352 23.43 26.84 12.13
C VAL A 352 22.04 26.82 11.49
N LEU A 353 21.30 25.73 11.69
CA LEU A 353 19.94 25.55 11.20
C LEU A 353 18.98 25.64 12.38
N VAL A 354 18.07 26.62 12.36
CA VAL A 354 17.06 26.81 13.41
C VAL A 354 15.75 26.21 12.92
N LEU A 355 15.29 25.16 13.61
CA LEU A 355 14.05 24.49 13.29
C LEU A 355 12.84 25.30 13.80
N PRO A 356 11.69 25.25 13.11
CA PRO A 356 10.45 25.88 13.58
C PRO A 356 10.04 25.39 14.97
N VAL A 357 9.37 26.24 15.74
CA VAL A 357 8.93 25.97 17.13
C VAL A 357 8.03 24.72 17.21
N ASN A 358 7.34 24.37 16.12
CA ASN A 358 6.43 23.22 16.02
C ASN A 358 7.06 21.98 15.35
N SER A 359 8.38 21.95 15.17
CA SER A 359 9.09 20.84 14.51
C SER A 359 9.07 19.51 15.30
N GLY A 360 8.56 19.52 16.54
CA GLY A 360 8.43 18.35 17.41
C GLY A 360 9.68 18.06 18.26
N LEU A 361 10.72 18.90 18.19
CA LEU A 361 12.01 18.66 18.82
C LEU A 361 12.15 19.17 20.27
N THR A 362 11.04 19.53 20.92
CA THR A 362 11.05 20.33 22.16
C THR A 362 11.57 19.59 23.41
N GLN A 363 11.87 18.28 23.33
CA GLN A 363 12.36 17.49 24.48
C GLN A 363 13.37 16.37 24.14
N VAL A 364 14.12 16.46 23.04
CA VAL A 364 15.03 15.36 22.67
C VAL A 364 16.42 15.58 23.29
N SER A 365 16.70 14.93 24.43
CA SER A 365 18.07 14.74 24.89
C SER A 365 18.75 13.71 23.98
N ILE A 366 19.60 14.19 23.08
CA ILE A 366 20.77 13.51 22.49
C ILE A 366 20.58 12.01 22.18
N GLN A 367 19.55 11.62 21.43
CA GLN A 367 19.52 10.31 20.79
C GLN A 367 19.50 10.45 19.27
N SER A 368 20.65 10.11 18.69
CA SER A 368 21.06 10.23 17.29
C SER A 368 20.19 9.49 16.26
N ALA A 369 19.18 8.73 16.70
CA ALA A 369 18.25 7.98 15.85
C ALA A 369 17.07 8.83 15.35
N ASN A 370 16.82 9.98 15.99
CA ASN A 370 15.57 10.73 15.85
C ASN A 370 15.69 11.97 14.96
N VAL A 371 16.89 12.32 14.50
CA VAL A 371 17.09 13.43 13.57
C VAL A 371 18.07 12.99 12.51
N LEU A 372 17.68 13.15 11.24
CA LEU A 372 18.53 12.89 10.10
C LEU A 372 18.79 14.23 9.42
N VAL A 373 20.06 14.56 9.25
CA VAL A 373 20.49 15.76 8.54
C VAL A 373 21.17 15.33 7.27
N PHE A 374 20.72 15.86 6.15
CA PHE A 374 21.34 15.68 4.85
C PHE A 374 21.93 17.00 4.38
N GLN A 375 23.08 16.95 3.74
CA GLN A 375 23.70 18.08 3.04
C GLN A 375 23.84 17.69 1.57
N ASN A 376 23.16 18.40 0.68
CA ASN A 376 23.15 18.15 -0.77
C ASN A 376 22.90 16.66 -1.12
N GLY A 377 21.97 16.03 -0.39
CA GLY A 377 21.59 14.62 -0.56
C GLY A 377 22.47 13.61 0.18
N GLN A 378 23.60 14.02 0.78
CA GLN A 378 24.42 13.15 1.61
C GLN A 378 24.01 13.22 3.07
N LYS A 379 23.71 12.07 3.68
CA LYS A 379 23.45 11.99 5.13
C LYS A 379 24.71 12.34 5.93
N LEU A 380 24.58 13.27 6.86
CA LEU A 380 25.61 13.65 7.81
C LEU A 380 25.59 12.73 9.04
N LEU A 381 26.77 12.53 9.64
CA LEU A 381 26.97 11.71 10.82
C LEU A 381 26.68 12.52 12.10
N PRO A 382 25.77 12.06 12.97
CA PRO A 382 25.47 12.72 14.24
C PRO A 382 26.69 12.73 15.17
N SER A 383 26.81 13.78 15.98
CA SER A 383 27.88 14.00 16.96
C SER A 383 29.30 14.16 16.38
N ILE A 384 29.47 13.95 15.07
CA ILE A 384 30.74 14.13 14.34
C ILE A 384 30.62 15.29 13.36
N GLN A 385 29.57 15.28 12.53
CA GLN A 385 29.35 16.28 11.47
C GLN A 385 28.23 17.26 11.79
N TYR A 386 27.40 16.96 12.80
CA TYR A 386 26.47 17.92 13.36
C TYR A 386 26.14 17.60 14.82
N THR A 387 25.71 18.62 15.55
CA THR A 387 25.22 18.54 16.94
C THR A 387 23.84 19.20 17.05
N ILE A 388 23.10 18.88 18.10
CA ILE A 388 21.74 19.39 18.33
C ILE A 388 21.67 19.95 19.76
N SER A 389 21.14 21.16 19.90
CA SER A 389 20.85 21.79 21.19
C SER A 389 19.57 22.61 21.10
N GLY A 390 18.54 22.24 21.87
CA GLY A 390 17.19 22.80 21.69
C GLY A 390 16.72 22.61 20.26
N SER A 391 16.04 23.60 19.67
CA SER A 391 15.58 23.58 18.27
C SER A 391 16.68 23.87 17.23
N THR A 392 17.95 23.83 17.61
CA THR A 392 19.07 24.22 16.75
C THR A 392 19.92 23.02 16.38
N VAL A 393 20.14 22.85 15.08
CA VAL A 393 21.10 21.90 14.50
C VAL A 393 22.34 22.68 14.08
N THR A 394 23.49 22.34 14.64
CA THR A 394 24.77 22.96 14.30
C THR A 394 25.63 21.98 13.52
N ILE A 395 25.90 22.27 12.25
CA ILE A 395 26.81 21.53 11.37
C ILE A 395 28.26 21.87 11.74
N ASP A 396 29.14 20.88 11.74
CA ASP A 396 30.58 21.10 11.93
C ASP A 396 31.10 22.09 10.88
N SER A 397 31.89 23.08 11.31
CA SER A 397 32.37 24.15 10.44
C SER A 397 33.28 23.64 9.31
N ASN A 398 33.90 22.47 9.45
CA ASN A 398 34.72 21.86 8.40
C ASN A 398 33.89 21.05 7.39
N VAL A 399 32.61 20.83 7.69
CA VAL A 399 31.65 20.11 6.83
C VAL A 399 30.74 21.11 6.08
N HIS A 400 30.38 22.21 6.74
CA HIS A 400 29.61 23.28 6.13
C HIS A 400 30.43 24.05 5.06
N TYR A 401 29.76 24.42 3.97
CA TYR A 401 30.23 25.43 3.03
C TYR A 401 29.07 26.29 2.53
N GLU A 402 29.36 27.55 2.19
CA GLU A 402 28.35 28.50 1.73
C GLU A 402 27.62 27.98 0.48
N GLY A 403 26.29 28.08 0.51
CA GLY A 403 25.42 27.61 -0.57
C GLY A 403 25.02 26.14 -0.46
N SER A 404 25.37 25.47 0.64
CA SER A 404 24.86 24.12 0.93
C SER A 404 23.35 24.10 1.12
N ASN A 405 22.69 23.08 0.56
CA ASN A 405 21.29 22.76 0.86
C ASN A 405 21.26 21.69 1.95
N TYR A 406 20.37 21.87 2.93
CA TYR A 406 20.15 20.89 3.99
C TYR A 406 18.71 20.39 4.01
N GLU A 407 18.55 19.14 4.39
CA GLU A 407 17.25 18.55 4.70
C GLU A 407 17.34 17.99 6.12
N VAL A 408 16.49 18.46 7.02
CA VAL A 408 16.41 17.96 8.39
C VAL A 408 15.10 17.20 8.56
N ILE A 409 15.22 15.88 8.73
CA ILE A 409 14.11 14.98 9.02
C ILE A 409 14.12 14.71 10.51
N ILE A 410 13.00 14.93 11.18
CA ILE A 410 12.83 14.65 12.59
C ILE A 410 11.90 13.46 12.71
N ASN A 411 12.41 12.38 13.29
CA ASN A 411 11.65 11.23 13.69
C ASN A 411 11.35 11.33 15.19
N GLY A 412 10.08 11.44 15.55
CA GLY A 412 9.59 11.31 16.91
C GLY A 412 9.65 9.89 17.43
N VAL A 413 9.78 9.80 18.75
CA VAL A 413 9.55 8.58 19.51
C VAL A 413 8.21 8.74 20.21
N THR A 414 7.24 7.93 19.82
CA THR A 414 5.99 7.81 20.57
C THR A 414 6.00 6.47 21.28
N LYS A 415 5.70 6.49 22.58
CA LYS A 415 5.34 5.25 23.29
C LYS A 415 3.90 4.94 22.92
N GLY A 416 3.69 3.76 22.34
CA GLY A 416 2.35 3.17 22.21
C GLY A 416 1.75 2.84 23.57
#